data_AF-A0A3B5ABR7-F1
#
_entry.id   AF-A0A3B5ABR7-F1
#
_cell.length_a   1.000
_cell.length_b   1.000
_cell.length_c   1.000
_cell.angle_alpha   90.00
_cell.angle_beta   90.00
_cell.angle_gamma   90.00
#
_symmetry.space_group_name_H-M   'P 1'
#
loop_
_entity.id
_entity.type
_entity.pdbx_description
1 polymer ?
#
loop_
_entity_poly.entity_id
_entity_poly.type
_entity_poly.pdbx_seq_one_letter_code
_entity_poly.pdbx_strand_id
1 'polypeptide(L)'
;SGKQRETTTHASPTVPPLHSEHFKPCHEKDLAYCLNGGECFVIETLSGPHKHCKCREGYQGIRCDQFLPKTDSILSDPTADGINALCVRYEQLHS
;
A
#
# COMPACT_ATOMS: atom_id res chain seq x y z
N SER A 1 65.67 -3.53 -1.91
CA SER A 1 64.62 -3.07 -0.97
C SER A 1 63.92 -1.85 -1.54
N GLY A 2 62.59 -1.84 -1.51
CA GLY A 2 61.77 -0.66 -1.85
C GLY A 2 60.49 -1.09 -2.54
N LYS A 3 59.36 -0.94 -1.87
CA LYS A 3 58.13 -1.72 -2.04
C LYS A 3 56.92 -0.80 -2.30
N GLN A 4 55.97 -1.39 -3.03
CA GLN A 4 54.53 -1.09 -3.11
C GLN A 4 54.02 0.05 -4.00
N ARG A 5 53.40 -0.43 -5.07
CA ARG A 5 52.31 0.14 -5.88
C ARG A 5 50.99 0.13 -5.09
N GLU A 6 50.02 0.87 -5.62
CA GLU A 6 48.59 0.99 -5.26
C GLU A 6 48.22 2.05 -4.22
N THR A 7 48.00 3.25 -4.74
CA THR A 7 47.06 4.23 -4.18
C THR A 7 45.64 3.64 -4.22
N THR A 8 45.27 2.93 -3.16
CA THR A 8 43.89 2.52 -2.89
C THR A 8 43.08 3.76 -2.55
N THR A 9 42.31 4.27 -3.51
CA THR A 9 41.21 5.19 -3.23
C THR A 9 40.25 4.45 -2.30
N HIS A 10 40.23 4.83 -1.02
CA HIS A 10 39.29 4.31 -0.04
C HIS A 10 37.88 4.53 -0.58
N ALA A 11 37.23 3.44 -1.01
CA ALA A 11 35.81 3.43 -1.29
C ALA A 11 35.09 3.87 -0.01
N SER A 12 34.42 5.02 -0.10
CA SER A 12 33.45 5.47 0.89
C SER A 12 32.47 4.31 1.17
N PRO A 13 32.06 4.06 2.42
CA PRO A 13 31.07 3.02 2.70
C PRO A 13 29.81 3.36 1.89
N THR A 14 29.55 2.57 0.85
CA THR A 14 28.34 2.70 0.03
C THR A 14 27.17 2.47 0.97
N VAL A 15 26.45 3.54 1.30
CA VAL A 15 25.13 3.45 1.92
C VAL A 15 24.33 2.51 1.02
N PRO A 16 23.82 1.36 1.50
CA PRO A 16 22.99 0.49 0.68
C PRO A 16 21.84 1.34 0.14
N PRO A 17 21.45 1.19 -1.15
CA PRO A 17 20.31 1.93 -1.66
C PRO A 17 19.14 1.70 -0.71
N LEU A 18 18.47 2.78 -0.32
CA LEU A 18 17.23 2.81 0.49
C LEU A 18 16.05 2.14 -0.23
N HIS A 19 16.32 1.26 -1.19
CA HIS A 19 15.31 0.43 -1.80
C HIS A 19 15.01 -0.70 -0.82
N SER A 20 13.84 -0.64 -0.19
CA SER A 20 13.37 -1.73 0.64
C SER A 20 13.28 -3.00 -0.22
N GLU A 21 14.15 -3.97 0.05
CA GLU A 21 14.14 -5.29 -0.62
C GLU A 21 12.79 -6.02 -0.45
N HIS A 22 11.96 -5.59 0.50
CA HIS A 22 10.66 -6.21 0.79
C HIS A 22 9.53 -5.74 -0.11
N PHE A 23 9.67 -4.60 -0.81
CA PHE A 23 8.60 -4.04 -1.64
C PHE A 23 9.12 -3.71 -3.02
N LYS A 24 8.83 -4.58 -3.98
CA LYS A 24 9.19 -4.34 -5.39
C LYS A 24 7.97 -3.79 -6.13
N PRO A 25 8.11 -2.75 -6.97
CA PRO A 25 7.01 -2.32 -7.82
C PRO A 25 6.55 -3.46 -8.73
N CYS A 26 5.25 -3.54 -9.01
CA CYS A 26 4.73 -4.53 -9.95
C CYS A 26 5.31 -4.33 -11.35
N HIS A 27 5.47 -5.43 -12.10
CA HIS A 27 5.76 -5.34 -13.53
C HIS A 27 4.62 -4.64 -14.27
N GLU A 28 4.92 -4.00 -15.40
CA GLU A 28 3.93 -3.25 -16.21
C GLU A 28 2.67 -4.08 -16.53
N LYS A 29 2.84 -5.36 -16.87
CA LYS A 29 1.74 -6.30 -17.12
C LYS A 29 0.81 -6.54 -15.92
N ASP A 30 1.30 -6.30 -14.70
CA ASP A 30 0.60 -6.55 -13.45
C ASP A 30 0.03 -5.26 -12.83
N LEU A 31 0.28 -4.09 -13.41
CA LEU A 31 -0.26 -2.81 -12.92
C LEU A 31 -1.80 -2.78 -12.91
N ALA A 32 -2.44 -3.51 -13.81
CA ALA A 32 -3.90 -3.66 -13.85
C ALA A 32 -4.48 -4.54 -12.73
N TYR A 33 -3.64 -5.14 -11.89
CA TYR A 33 -4.10 -5.87 -10.71
C TYR A 33 -4.79 -4.93 -9.72
N CYS A 34 -4.19 -3.78 -9.44
CA CYS A 34 -4.78 -2.74 -8.60
C CYS A 34 -5.64 -1.80 -9.45
N LEU A 35 -6.93 -1.70 -9.12
CA LEU A 35 -7.90 -0.86 -9.81
C LEU A 35 -7.97 0.54 -9.17
N ASN A 36 -8.72 1.44 -9.79
CA ASN A 36 -9.01 2.78 -9.28
C ASN A 36 -7.78 3.63 -8.92
N GLY A 37 -6.64 3.30 -9.55
CA GLY A 37 -5.34 3.93 -9.33
C GLY A 37 -4.71 3.60 -7.97
N GLY A 38 -4.99 2.41 -7.43
CA GLY A 38 -4.21 1.85 -6.33
C GLY A 38 -2.76 1.57 -6.74
N GLU A 39 -1.83 1.75 -5.81
CA GLU A 39 -0.41 1.48 -6.01
C GLU A 39 -0.15 -0.04 -5.89
N CYS A 40 0.52 -0.63 -6.89
CA CYS A 40 0.80 -2.07 -6.95
C CYS A 40 2.24 -2.37 -6.54
N PHE A 41 2.41 -3.31 -5.62
CA PHE A 41 3.71 -3.83 -5.20
C PHE A 41 3.68 -5.35 -5.00
N VAL A 42 4.85 -5.97 -5.12
CA VAL A 42 5.09 -7.38 -4.90
C VAL A 42 5.85 -7.54 -3.58
N ILE A 43 5.33 -8.41 -2.72
CA ILE A 43 6.00 -8.85 -1.49
C ILE A 43 6.49 -10.28 -1.73
N GLU A 44 7.78 -10.51 -1.54
CA GLU A 44 8.36 -11.85 -1.53
C GLU A 44 8.15 -12.48 -0.14
N THR A 45 7.40 -13.59 -0.08
CA THR A 45 7.19 -14.37 1.14
C THR A 45 7.79 -15.76 0.98
N LEU A 46 7.78 -16.56 2.06
CA LEU A 46 8.19 -17.96 2.01
C LEU A 46 7.35 -18.81 1.04
N SER A 47 6.13 -18.37 0.73
CA SER A 47 5.21 -19.02 -0.22
C SER A 47 5.40 -18.53 -1.67
N GLY A 48 6.31 -17.56 -1.89
CA GLY A 48 6.58 -16.94 -3.18
C GLY A 48 6.15 -15.47 -3.26
N PRO A 49 6.24 -14.86 -4.46
CA PRO A 49 5.88 -13.46 -4.70
C PRO A 49 4.37 -13.26 -4.74
N HIS A 50 3.86 -12.36 -3.91
CA HIS A 50 2.45 -11.99 -3.85
C HIS A 50 2.23 -10.52 -4.20
N LYS A 51 1.14 -10.24 -4.93
CA LYS A 51 0.75 -8.88 -5.32
C LYS A 51 -0.13 -8.26 -4.25
N HIS A 52 0.19 -7.04 -3.90
CA HIS A 52 -0.53 -6.25 -2.92
C HIS A 52 -0.84 -4.86 -3.49
N CYS A 53 -1.98 -4.32 -3.06
CA CYS A 53 -2.44 -3.01 -3.46
C CYS A 53 -2.51 -2.07 -2.26
N LYS A 54 -2.01 -0.85 -2.42
CA LYS A 54 -2.33 0.27 -1.54
C LYS A 54 -3.39 1.12 -2.22
N CYS A 55 -4.59 1.07 -1.68
CA CYS A 55 -5.73 1.75 -2.27
C CYS A 55 -5.66 3.26 -2.05
N ARG A 56 -6.19 4.01 -3.02
CA ARG A 56 -6.47 5.44 -2.84
C ARG A 56 -7.67 5.62 -1.94
N GLU A 57 -7.77 6.82 -1.37
CA GLU A 57 -8.89 7.24 -0.55
C GLU A 57 -10.23 6.98 -1.27
N GLY A 58 -11.20 6.46 -0.53
CA GLY A 58 -12.50 6.07 -1.07
C GLY A 58 -12.57 4.68 -1.70
N TYR A 59 -11.46 3.92 -1.73
CA TYR A 59 -11.43 2.55 -2.25
C TYR A 59 -10.84 1.56 -1.26
N GLN A 60 -11.34 0.32 -1.30
CA GLN A 60 -10.89 -0.81 -0.48
C GLN A 60 -10.94 -2.12 -1.26
N GLY A 61 -10.57 -3.22 -0.59
CA GLY A 61 -10.50 -4.55 -1.15
C GLY A 61 -9.10 -4.90 -1.67
N ILE A 62 -8.86 -6.19 -1.90
CA ILE A 62 -7.54 -6.72 -2.31
C ILE A 62 -7.04 -6.12 -3.64
N ARG A 63 -7.96 -5.66 -4.49
CA ARG A 63 -7.67 -5.02 -5.78
C ARG A 63 -8.12 -3.56 -5.84
N CYS A 64 -8.53 -2.96 -4.72
CA CYS A 64 -9.09 -1.61 -4.67
C CYS A 64 -10.34 -1.43 -5.56
N ASP A 65 -11.13 -2.49 -5.71
CA ASP A 65 -12.31 -2.57 -6.58
C ASP A 65 -13.61 -2.17 -5.86
N GLN A 66 -13.58 -2.12 -4.54
CA GLN A 66 -14.73 -1.76 -3.72
C GLN A 66 -14.64 -0.29 -3.32
N PHE A 67 -15.76 0.42 -3.38
CA PHE A 67 -15.84 1.76 -2.81
C PHE A 67 -15.94 1.65 -1.29
N LEU A 68 -15.24 2.54 -0.59
CA LEU A 68 -15.50 2.82 0.81
C LEU A 68 -16.75 3.71 0.86
N PRO A 69 -17.88 3.25 1.40
CA PRO A 69 -18.95 4.17 1.74
C PRO A 69 -18.36 5.20 2.70
N LYS A 70 -18.70 6.48 2.50
CA LYS A 70 -18.33 7.57 3.42
C LYS A 70 -19.07 7.38 4.74
N THR A 71 -18.64 6.41 5.53
CA THR A 71 -18.92 6.29 6.95
C THR A 71 -17.62 6.59 7.68
N ASP A 72 -16.98 7.71 7.33
CA ASP A 72 -15.93 8.25 8.17
C ASP A 72 -16.55 8.55 9.54
N SER A 73 -15.96 7.96 10.58
CA SER A 73 -16.02 8.44 11.98
C SER A 73 -17.23 8.12 12.87
N ILE A 74 -18.35 7.56 12.39
CA ILE A 74 -19.48 7.20 13.28
C ILE A 74 -19.33 5.78 13.86
N LEU A 75 -18.17 5.44 14.41
CA LEU A 75 -18.08 4.28 15.32
C LEU A 75 -16.87 4.35 16.27
N SER A 76 -16.23 5.52 16.42
CA SER A 76 -15.25 5.73 17.48
C SER A 76 -15.85 6.37 18.72
N ASP A 77 -17.09 6.87 18.64
CA ASP A 77 -17.82 7.42 19.78
C ASP A 77 -18.89 6.43 20.26
N PRO A 78 -18.74 5.83 21.46
CA PRO A 78 -19.73 4.90 22.03
C PRO A 78 -21.03 5.58 22.47
N THR A 79 -21.32 6.80 22.02
CA THR A 79 -22.51 7.59 22.40
C THR A 79 -23.53 7.77 21.28
N ALA A 80 -23.29 7.23 20.07
CA ALA A 80 -24.19 7.38 18.91
C ALA A 80 -25.28 6.29 18.83
N ASP A 81 -25.78 5.81 19.97
CA ASP A 81 -26.89 4.86 20.01
C ASP A 81 -28.21 5.52 19.58
N GLY A 82 -28.69 5.18 18.38
CA GLY A 82 -30.12 5.16 18.06
C GLY A 82 -30.63 6.07 16.95
N ILE A 83 -30.02 7.23 16.69
CA ILE A 83 -30.57 8.21 15.73
C ILE A 83 -29.93 8.07 14.34
N ASN A 84 -28.61 7.87 14.28
CA ASN A 84 -27.88 7.88 13.01
C ASN A 84 -28.07 6.62 12.17
N ALA A 85 -28.36 5.47 12.80
CA ALA A 85 -28.64 4.22 12.11
C ALA A 85 -29.94 4.28 11.27
N LEU A 86 -30.90 5.11 11.66
CA LEU A 86 -32.17 5.26 10.94
C LEU A 86 -32.01 6.14 9.69
N CYS A 87 -31.17 7.18 9.75
CA CYS A 87 -30.97 8.09 8.61
C CYS A 87 -30.19 7.40 7.47
N VAL A 88 -29.18 6.59 7.79
CA VAL A 88 -28.46 5.79 6.78
C VAL A 88 -29.37 4.75 6.13
N ARG A 89 -30.28 4.11 6.88
CA ARG A 89 -31.29 3.22 6.29
C ARG A 89 -32.26 3.95 5.37
N TYR A 90 -32.64 5.19 5.68
CA TYR A 90 -33.58 5.96 4.87
C TYR A 90 -32.99 6.33 3.50
N GLU A 91 -31.77 6.83 3.47
CA GLU A 91 -31.06 7.18 2.22
C GLU A 91 -30.78 5.94 1.36
N GLN A 92 -30.45 4.79 1.98
CA GLN A 92 -30.17 3.56 1.23
C GLN A 92 -31.41 2.84 0.69
N LEU A 93 -32.61 3.14 1.21
CA LEU A 93 -33.88 2.66 0.67
C LEU A 93 -34.43 3.55 -0.46
N HIS A 94 -33.88 4.76 -0.62
CA HIS A 94 -34.37 5.77 -1.56
C HIS A 94 -33.38 6.05 -2.72
N SER A 95 -32.30 5.26 -2.84
CA SER A 95 -31.42 5.21 -4.01
C SER A 95 -31.57 3.91 -4.79
#